data_AF-A0A192GZ96-F1
#
_entry.id   AF-A0A192GZ96-F1
#
_cell.length_a   1.000
_cell.length_b   1.000
_cell.length_c   1.000
_cell.angle_alpha   90.00
_cell.angle_beta   90.00
_cell.angle_gamma   90.00
#
_symmetry.space_group_name_H-M   'P 1'
#
loop_
_entity.id
_entity.type
_entity.pdbx_description
1 polymer ?
#
loop_
_entity_poly.entity_id
_entity_poly.type
_entity_poly.pdbx_seq_one_letter_code
_entity_poly.pdbx_strand_id
1 'polypeptide(L)'
;MVLKLYEKGITTREIADLIEKMYGSHYCATTISNMTQVVEGQVAAFHKRHFTESSFVCLFIDATYLPLRRKTVEREAVYIAIGITASGDKQILDYQIVPTENGEVWSELLGGLVKRGISNVQLVVADGMVGLESALERSCPQAKFQRCLVHMSRNIFKKYVLVTGRPLCLNSSRSIKQRQNLRHKRLWPPLLRTGHLTILE
;
A
#
# COMPACT_ATOMS: atom_id res chain seq x y z
N MET A 1 7.86 2.73 -25.95
CA MET A 1 7.95 4.16 -25.58
C MET A 1 6.69 4.65 -24.90
N VAL A 2 5.52 4.58 -25.55
CA VAL A 2 4.20 5.01 -25.01
C VAL A 2 3.94 4.52 -23.58
N LEU A 3 4.01 3.20 -23.35
CA LEU A 3 3.76 2.60 -22.03
C LEU A 3 4.70 3.15 -20.94
N LYS A 4 5.96 3.42 -21.27
CA LYS A 4 6.96 3.94 -20.33
C LYS A 4 6.68 5.40 -19.95
N LEU A 5 6.15 6.20 -20.87
CA LEU A 5 5.73 7.58 -20.57
C LEU A 5 4.47 7.58 -19.70
N TYR A 6 3.53 6.68 -20.01
CA TYR A 6 2.31 6.51 -19.22
C TYR A 6 2.62 6.04 -17.79
N GLU A 7 3.54 5.09 -17.61
CA GLU A 7 4.04 4.65 -16.30
C GLU A 7 4.64 5.81 -15.47
N LYS A 8 5.25 6.80 -16.15
CA LYS A 8 5.78 8.01 -15.50
C LYS A 8 4.72 9.07 -15.19
N GLY A 9 3.45 8.78 -15.45
CA GLY A 9 2.33 9.68 -15.14
C GLY A 9 2.10 10.78 -16.19
N ILE A 10 2.69 10.67 -17.38
CA ILE A 10 2.47 11.62 -18.47
C ILE A 10 1.08 11.35 -19.07
N THR A 11 0.30 12.41 -19.29
CA THR A 11 -1.07 12.27 -19.80
C THR A 11 -1.09 11.80 -21.25
N THR A 12 -2.17 11.16 -21.68
CA THR A 12 -2.31 10.63 -23.05
C THR A 12 -2.20 11.73 -24.13
N ARG A 13 -2.59 12.97 -23.80
CA ARG A 13 -2.44 14.15 -24.68
C ARG A 13 -0.99 14.59 -24.78
N GLU A 14 -0.29 14.71 -23.66
CA GLU A 14 1.13 15.07 -23.66
C GLU A 14 1.99 14.02 -24.38
N ILE A 15 1.64 12.72 -24.25
CA ILE A 15 2.31 11.65 -24.99
C ILE A 15 2.08 11.79 -26.50
N ALA A 16 0.85 12.07 -26.92
CA ALA A 16 0.52 12.32 -28.32
C ALA A 16 1.34 13.49 -28.89
N ASP A 17 1.34 14.63 -28.20
CA ASP A 17 2.09 15.83 -28.59
C ASP A 17 3.60 15.56 -28.66
N LEU A 18 4.14 14.78 -27.72
CA LEU A 18 5.56 14.42 -27.70
C LEU A 18 5.94 13.55 -28.90
N ILE A 19 5.09 12.58 -29.26
CA ILE A 19 5.36 11.69 -30.39
C ILE A 19 5.32 12.46 -31.71
N GLU A 20 4.35 13.36 -31.85
CA GLU A 20 4.27 14.23 -33.02
C GLU A 20 5.54 15.07 -33.18
N LYS A 21 6.01 15.71 -32.11
CA LYS A 21 7.22 16.54 -32.13
C LYS A 21 8.50 15.76 -32.41
N MET A 22 8.62 14.54 -31.91
CA MET A 22 9.85 13.74 -32.04
C MET A 22 9.91 12.93 -33.34
N TYR A 23 8.78 12.43 -33.82
CA TYR A 23 8.73 11.42 -34.89
C TYR A 23 7.83 11.83 -36.06
N GLY A 24 7.21 13.03 -36.03
CA GLY A 24 6.31 13.51 -37.09
C GLY A 24 5.05 12.66 -37.29
N SER A 25 4.77 11.75 -36.36
CA SER A 25 3.65 10.82 -36.43
C SER A 25 2.48 11.34 -35.60
N HIS A 26 1.30 11.46 -36.21
CA HIS A 26 0.09 11.91 -35.51
C HIS A 26 -0.61 10.73 -34.83
N TYR A 27 -0.55 10.68 -33.50
CA TYR A 27 -1.43 9.85 -32.69
C TYR A 27 -2.40 10.74 -31.92
N CYS A 28 -3.69 10.41 -31.94
CA CYS A 28 -4.63 11.08 -31.04
C CYS A 28 -4.55 10.47 -29.63
N ALA A 29 -5.00 11.22 -28.62
CA ALA A 29 -5.04 10.74 -27.24
C ALA A 29 -5.83 9.42 -27.07
N THR A 30 -6.84 9.18 -27.91
CA THR A 30 -7.60 7.92 -27.95
C THR A 30 -6.72 6.75 -28.40
N THR A 31 -5.89 6.94 -29.43
CA THR A 31 -4.94 5.92 -29.88
C THR A 31 -3.94 5.56 -28.78
N ILE A 32 -3.41 6.57 -28.08
CA ILE A 32 -2.54 6.36 -26.92
C ILE A 32 -3.27 5.58 -25.82
N SER A 33 -4.52 5.93 -25.52
CA SER A 33 -5.34 5.23 -24.54
C SER A 33 -5.54 3.75 -24.91
N ASN A 34 -5.85 3.46 -26.18
CA ASN A 34 -6.01 2.08 -26.66
C ASN A 34 -4.70 1.28 -26.55
N MET A 35 -3.56 1.90 -26.84
CA MET A 35 -2.25 1.25 -26.64
C MET A 35 -1.99 0.93 -25.17
N THR A 36 -2.45 1.76 -24.23
CA THR A 36 -2.28 1.51 -22.79
C THR A 36 -3.19 0.41 -22.24
N GLN A 37 -4.24 -0.01 -22.97
CA GLN A 37 -5.12 -1.12 -22.54
C GLN A 37 -4.39 -2.47 -22.42
N VAL A 38 -3.23 -2.63 -23.05
CA VAL A 38 -2.36 -3.82 -22.87
C VAL A 38 -2.01 -4.03 -21.38
N VAL A 39 -1.97 -2.96 -20.59
CA VAL A 39 -1.69 -3.03 -19.14
C VAL A 39 -2.84 -3.68 -18.38
N GLU A 40 -4.09 -3.65 -18.87
CA GLU A 40 -5.24 -4.27 -18.19
C GLU A 40 -5.05 -5.79 -18.03
N GLY A 41 -4.50 -6.45 -19.06
CA GLY A 41 -4.16 -7.87 -18.99
C GLY A 41 -3.10 -8.16 -17.93
N GLN A 42 -2.12 -7.27 -17.76
CA GLN A 42 -1.08 -7.38 -16.74
C GLN A 42 -1.64 -7.16 -15.33
N VAL A 43 -2.57 -6.21 -15.16
CA VAL A 43 -3.28 -5.98 -13.90
C VAL A 43 -4.13 -7.20 -13.53
N ALA A 44 -4.88 -7.76 -14.49
CA ALA A 44 -5.65 -8.97 -14.25
C ALA A 44 -4.76 -10.17 -13.87
N ALA A 45 -3.61 -10.34 -14.53
CA ALA A 45 -2.62 -11.35 -14.17
C ALA A 45 -2.03 -11.09 -12.78
N PHE A 46 -1.76 -9.84 -12.43
CA PHE A 46 -1.28 -9.44 -11.10
C PHE A 46 -2.26 -9.86 -10.00
N HIS A 47 -3.56 -9.60 -10.14
CA HIS A 47 -4.56 -10.01 -9.14
C HIS A 47 -4.74 -11.53 -9.03
N LYS A 48 -4.46 -12.28 -10.10
CA LYS A 48 -4.61 -13.75 -10.14
C LYS A 48 -3.33 -14.52 -9.79
N ARG A 49 -2.18 -13.86 -9.73
CA ARG A 49 -0.90 -14.54 -9.53
C ARG A 49 -0.85 -15.27 -8.19
N HIS A 50 -0.29 -16.47 -8.22
CA HIS A 50 0.09 -17.18 -7.00
C HIS A 50 1.41 -16.62 -6.45
N PHE A 51 1.55 -16.64 -5.13
CA PHE A 51 2.77 -16.19 -4.48
C PHE A 51 3.76 -17.35 -4.39
N THR A 52 4.98 -17.15 -4.88
CA THR A 52 6.09 -18.09 -4.69
C THR A 52 6.52 -18.11 -3.22
N GLU A 53 6.51 -16.94 -2.57
CA GLU A 53 6.78 -16.76 -1.15
C GLU A 53 5.47 -16.83 -0.35
N SER A 54 5.36 -17.79 0.55
CA SER A 54 4.18 -17.97 1.41
C SER A 54 4.30 -17.30 2.78
N SER A 55 5.52 -16.89 3.14
CA SER A 55 5.87 -16.40 4.48
C SER A 55 6.32 -14.94 4.46
N PHE A 56 5.68 -14.13 5.30
CA PHE A 56 5.98 -12.71 5.46
C PHE A 56 6.22 -12.37 6.92
N VAL A 57 7.30 -11.64 7.18
CA VAL A 57 7.61 -11.14 8.53
C VAL A 57 6.64 -10.05 8.93
N CYS A 58 6.23 -9.22 7.96
CA CYS A 58 5.28 -8.15 8.21
C CYS A 58 4.33 -7.96 7.02
N LEU A 59 3.05 -7.75 7.30
CA LEU A 59 2.03 -7.36 6.35
C LEU A 59 1.55 -5.94 6.70
N PHE A 60 1.79 -5.00 5.81
CA PHE A 60 1.25 -3.65 5.88
C PHE A 60 -0.03 -3.58 5.08
N ILE A 61 -1.08 -3.08 5.71
CA ILE A 61 -2.36 -2.81 5.05
C ILE A 61 -2.77 -1.37 5.31
N ASP A 62 -3.20 -0.71 4.26
CA ASP A 62 -3.56 0.70 4.30
C ASP A 62 -4.68 1.00 3.30
N ALA A 63 -5.41 2.08 3.55
CA ALA A 63 -6.43 2.60 2.66
C ALA A 63 -6.14 4.07 2.35
N THR A 64 -6.19 4.43 1.06
CA THR A 64 -6.03 5.82 0.61
C THR A 64 -7.14 6.19 -0.36
N TYR A 65 -7.48 7.47 -0.44
CA TYR A 65 -8.55 7.95 -1.30
C TYR A 65 -8.02 8.60 -2.56
N LEU A 66 -8.35 8.03 -3.72
CA LEU A 66 -8.00 8.58 -5.03
C LEU A 66 -9.23 9.20 -5.70
N PRO A 67 -9.09 10.38 -6.34
CA PRO A 67 -10.15 10.91 -7.20
C PRO A 67 -10.23 10.05 -8.46
N LEU A 68 -11.36 9.38 -8.67
CA LEU A 68 -11.63 8.57 -9.84
C LEU A 68 -12.83 9.12 -10.59
N ARG A 69 -12.71 9.11 -11.92
CA ARG A 69 -13.80 9.53 -12.82
C ARG A 69 -14.47 8.29 -13.39
N ARG A 70 -15.71 8.02 -12.96
CA ARG A 70 -16.60 7.06 -13.61
C ARG A 70 -17.60 7.82 -14.48
N LYS A 71 -18.68 8.32 -13.86
CA LYS A 71 -19.62 9.29 -14.47
C LYS A 71 -19.26 10.71 -14.01
N THR A 72 -19.22 10.87 -12.70
CA THR A 72 -18.72 12.03 -11.93
C THR A 72 -17.31 11.72 -11.40
N VAL A 73 -16.61 12.77 -10.93
CA VAL A 73 -15.34 12.61 -10.21
C VAL A 73 -15.66 12.45 -8.73
N GLU A 74 -15.36 11.28 -8.18
CA GLU A 74 -15.61 10.94 -6.77
C GLU A 74 -14.34 10.39 -6.14
N ARG A 75 -14.24 10.51 -4.80
CA ARG A 75 -13.10 9.94 -4.08
C ARG A 75 -13.44 8.52 -3.68
N GLU A 76 -12.76 7.56 -4.30
CA GLU A 76 -12.90 6.15 -3.97
C GLU A 76 -11.74 5.67 -3.12
N ALA A 77 -12.00 4.69 -2.27
CA ALA A 77 -11.00 4.10 -1.40
C ALA A 77 -10.20 3.03 -2.15
N VAL A 78 -8.88 3.08 -1.98
CA VAL A 78 -7.90 2.13 -2.51
C VAL A 78 -7.24 1.44 -1.36
N TYR A 79 -7.58 0.17 -1.20
CA TYR A 79 -7.06 -0.74 -0.20
C TYR A 79 -5.80 -1.38 -0.76
N ILE A 80 -4.69 -1.34 -0.02
CA ILE A 80 -3.40 -1.86 -0.49
C ILE A 80 -2.82 -2.78 0.57
N ALA A 81 -2.32 -3.94 0.13
CA ALA A 81 -1.58 -4.89 0.96
C ALA A 81 -0.12 -5.00 0.48
N ILE A 82 0.82 -4.78 1.40
CA ILE A 82 2.27 -4.85 1.16
C ILE A 82 2.88 -5.86 2.12
N GLY A 83 3.50 -6.91 1.58
CA GLY A 83 4.24 -7.90 2.34
C GLY A 83 5.72 -7.55 2.44
N ILE A 84 6.33 -7.88 3.57
CA ILE A 84 7.77 -7.83 3.78
C ILE A 84 8.28 -9.23 4.05
N THR A 85 9.15 -9.72 3.18
CA THR A 85 9.72 -11.07 3.24
C THR A 85 10.74 -11.18 4.38
N ALA A 86 11.21 -12.40 4.65
CA ALA A 86 12.31 -12.63 5.59
C ALA A 86 13.65 -12.03 5.12
N SER A 87 13.84 -11.79 3.81
CA SER A 87 15.01 -11.06 3.30
C SER A 87 14.89 -9.54 3.50
N GLY A 88 13.71 -9.03 3.89
CA GLY A 88 13.44 -7.60 4.02
C GLY A 88 12.90 -6.95 2.75
N ASP A 89 12.65 -7.72 1.70
CA ASP A 89 12.11 -7.22 0.44
C ASP A 89 10.64 -6.87 0.58
N LYS A 90 10.27 -5.69 0.07
CA LYS A 90 8.88 -5.21 0.06
C LYS A 90 8.22 -5.63 -1.24
N GLN A 91 7.04 -6.22 -1.14
CA GLN A 91 6.24 -6.64 -2.29
C GLN A 91 4.80 -6.16 -2.15
N ILE A 92 4.27 -5.51 -3.17
CA ILE A 92 2.83 -5.19 -3.23
C ILE A 92 2.10 -6.50 -3.52
N LEU A 93 1.32 -6.99 -2.58
CA LEU A 93 0.64 -8.28 -2.68
C LEU A 93 -0.64 -8.16 -3.49
N ASP A 94 -1.43 -7.13 -3.17
CA ASP A 94 -2.67 -6.83 -3.87
C ASP A 94 -3.17 -5.42 -3.57
N TYR A 95 -4.14 -4.98 -4.36
CA TYR A 95 -4.94 -3.80 -4.05
C TYR A 95 -6.40 -3.98 -4.50
N GLN A 96 -7.32 -3.24 -3.90
CA GLN A 96 -8.72 -3.19 -4.31
C GLN A 96 -9.22 -1.75 -4.29
N ILE A 97 -10.01 -1.39 -5.30
CA ILE A 97 -10.63 -0.07 -5.41
C ILE A 97 -12.13 -0.25 -5.18
N VAL A 98 -12.66 0.43 -4.17
CA VAL A 98 -14.07 0.37 -3.81
C VAL A 98 -14.63 1.79 -3.62
N PRO A 99 -15.89 2.05 -4.05
CA PRO A 99 -16.49 3.37 -3.93
C PRO A 99 -16.61 3.88 -2.49
N THR A 100 -16.91 2.97 -1.56
CA THR A 100 -17.13 3.30 -0.14
C THR A 100 -16.37 2.32 0.74
N GLU A 101 -15.81 2.80 1.85
CA GLU A 101 -15.18 1.92 2.83
C GLU A 101 -16.20 0.95 3.46
N ASN A 102 -15.87 -0.34 3.45
CA ASN A 102 -16.60 -1.39 4.15
C ASN A 102 -15.58 -2.38 4.76
N GLY A 103 -15.83 -2.86 5.98
CA GLY A 103 -15.00 -3.87 6.63
C GLY A 103 -14.95 -5.21 5.88
N GLU A 104 -15.98 -5.53 5.09
CA GLU A 104 -16.02 -6.73 4.25
C GLU A 104 -14.90 -6.75 3.20
N VAL A 105 -14.47 -5.58 2.72
CA VAL A 105 -13.39 -5.43 1.72
C VAL A 105 -12.07 -5.97 2.27
N TRP A 106 -11.79 -5.80 3.56
CA TRP A 106 -10.61 -6.39 4.19
C TRP A 106 -10.66 -7.91 4.20
N SER A 107 -11.85 -8.49 4.44
CA SER A 107 -12.04 -9.93 4.43
C SER A 107 -11.85 -10.51 3.03
N GLU A 108 -12.33 -9.82 1.99
CA GLU A 108 -12.12 -10.22 0.60
C GLU A 108 -10.67 -10.14 0.18
N LEU A 109 -10.01 -9.00 0.46
CA LEU A 109 -8.60 -8.78 0.14
C LEU A 109 -7.72 -9.83 0.81
N LEU A 110 -7.82 -9.96 2.14
CA LEU A 110 -7.00 -10.91 2.92
C LEU A 110 -7.32 -12.37 2.57
N GLY A 111 -8.60 -12.70 2.38
CA GLY A 111 -9.02 -14.02 1.94
C GLY A 111 -8.47 -14.37 0.55
N GLY A 112 -8.43 -13.39 -0.36
CA GLY A 112 -7.81 -13.52 -1.68
C GLY A 112 -6.30 -13.76 -1.60
N LEU A 113 -5.61 -13.08 -0.67
CA LEU A 113 -4.19 -13.31 -0.43
C LEU A 113 -3.91 -14.75 0.06
N VAL A 114 -4.70 -15.23 1.02
CA VAL A 114 -4.56 -16.60 1.56
C VAL A 114 -4.80 -17.63 0.48
N LYS A 115 -5.87 -17.48 -0.33
CA LYS A 115 -6.17 -18.36 -1.47
C LYS A 115 -5.04 -18.43 -2.50
N ARG A 116 -4.25 -17.35 -2.63
CA ARG A 116 -3.13 -17.26 -3.57
C ARG A 116 -1.80 -17.79 -3.00
N GLY A 117 -1.78 -18.24 -1.74
CA GLY A 117 -0.66 -18.98 -1.15
C GLY A 117 0.00 -18.33 0.06
N ILE A 118 -0.51 -17.20 0.57
CA ILE A 118 0.01 -16.63 1.82
C ILE A 118 -0.49 -17.45 3.01
N SER A 119 0.43 -17.91 3.86
CA SER A 119 0.06 -18.76 5.00
C SER A 119 0.71 -18.35 6.32
N ASN A 120 1.88 -17.71 6.29
CA ASN A 120 2.64 -17.43 7.50
C ASN A 120 2.97 -15.94 7.60
N VAL A 121 2.13 -15.19 8.31
CA VAL A 121 2.33 -13.76 8.59
C VAL A 121 2.60 -13.60 10.09
N GLN A 122 3.73 -12.99 10.43
CA GLN A 122 4.13 -12.83 11.84
C GLN A 122 3.58 -11.56 12.50
N LEU A 123 3.54 -10.46 11.74
CA LEU A 123 3.06 -9.15 12.19
C LEU A 123 2.18 -8.52 11.12
N VAL A 124 1.06 -7.96 11.53
CA VAL A 124 0.21 -7.11 10.70
C VAL A 124 0.24 -5.70 11.24
N VAL A 125 0.48 -4.74 10.36
CA VAL A 125 0.51 -3.31 10.68
C VAL A 125 -0.54 -2.57 9.85
N ALA A 126 -1.47 -1.92 10.54
CA ALA A 126 -2.57 -1.17 9.92
C ALA A 126 -2.90 0.10 10.71
N ASP A 127 -3.60 1.07 10.11
CA ASP A 127 -4.36 2.00 10.96
C ASP A 127 -5.53 1.25 11.62
N GLY A 128 -5.91 1.66 12.82
CA GLY A 128 -6.98 1.00 13.58
C GLY A 128 -8.34 1.24 12.94
N MET A 129 -8.70 0.40 11.96
CA MET A 129 -9.92 0.50 11.16
C MET A 129 -10.99 -0.47 11.66
N VAL A 130 -12.25 -0.05 11.58
CA VAL A 130 -13.40 -0.85 11.98
C VAL A 130 -13.56 -2.04 11.02
N GLY A 131 -13.79 -3.23 11.58
CA GLY A 131 -13.98 -4.47 10.79
C GLY A 131 -12.68 -5.15 10.32
N LEU A 132 -11.52 -4.56 10.59
CA LEU A 132 -10.24 -5.17 10.22
C LEU A 132 -9.87 -6.34 11.14
N GLU A 133 -10.11 -6.22 12.45
CA GLU A 133 -9.70 -7.22 13.44
C GLU A 133 -10.31 -8.59 13.15
N SER A 134 -11.61 -8.65 12.84
CA SER A 134 -12.29 -9.90 12.48
C SER A 134 -11.76 -10.52 11.17
N ALA A 135 -11.41 -9.68 10.18
CA ALA A 135 -10.82 -10.15 8.93
C ALA A 135 -9.42 -10.75 9.15
N LEU A 136 -8.64 -10.16 10.07
CA LEU A 136 -7.31 -10.64 10.45
C LEU A 136 -7.36 -11.94 11.26
N GLU A 137 -8.27 -12.06 12.22
CA GLU A 137 -8.46 -13.30 12.98
C GLU A 137 -8.79 -14.47 12.06
N ARG A 138 -9.57 -14.24 11.00
CA ARG A 138 -9.91 -15.29 10.03
C ARG A 138 -8.77 -15.63 9.08
N SER A 139 -8.05 -14.63 8.59
CA SER A 139 -7.09 -14.82 7.48
C SER A 139 -5.66 -15.06 7.97
N CYS A 140 -5.29 -14.48 9.11
CA CYS A 140 -3.95 -14.49 9.69
C CYS A 140 -4.01 -14.67 11.22
N PRO A 141 -4.63 -15.75 11.74
CA PRO A 141 -4.91 -15.92 13.17
C PRO A 141 -3.66 -15.90 14.07
N GLN A 142 -2.51 -16.29 13.53
CA GLN A 142 -1.25 -16.34 14.27
C GLN A 142 -0.48 -15.01 14.24
N ALA A 143 -0.88 -14.06 13.40
CA ALA A 143 -0.19 -12.79 13.25
C ALA A 143 -0.46 -11.89 14.46
N LYS A 144 0.59 -11.26 14.97
CA LYS A 144 0.46 -10.17 15.94
C LYS A 144 -0.13 -8.96 15.22
N PHE A 145 -1.06 -8.24 15.86
CA PHE A 145 -1.54 -6.97 15.35
C PHE A 145 -0.77 -5.80 16.00
N GLN A 146 -0.38 -4.83 15.18
CA GLN A 146 0.19 -3.57 15.64
C GLN A 146 -0.47 -2.40 14.90
N ARG A 147 -0.92 -1.39 15.66
CA ARG A 147 -1.33 -0.13 15.05
C ARG A 147 -0.14 0.60 14.43
N CYS A 148 -0.34 1.12 13.22
CA CYS A 148 0.66 1.88 12.48
C CYS A 148 1.06 3.14 13.25
N LEU A 149 2.31 3.17 13.72
CA LEU A 149 2.85 4.31 14.46
C LEU A 149 3.00 5.56 13.60
N VAL A 150 3.11 5.42 12.27
CA VAL A 150 3.13 6.54 11.34
C VAL A 150 1.76 7.22 11.32
N HIS A 151 0.68 6.47 11.12
CA HIS A 151 -0.68 6.99 11.18
C HIS A 151 -1.01 7.58 12.54
N MET A 152 -0.64 6.90 13.63
CA MET A 152 -0.81 7.42 14.98
C MET A 152 -0.10 8.77 15.16
N SER A 153 1.16 8.89 14.72
CA SER A 153 1.92 10.14 14.82
C SER A 153 1.27 11.26 13.98
N ARG A 154 0.91 10.97 12.73
CA ARG A 154 0.23 11.92 11.83
C ARG A 154 -1.10 12.41 12.43
N ASN A 155 -1.89 11.51 13.01
CA ASN A 155 -3.17 11.84 13.65
C ASN A 155 -2.97 12.75 14.88
N ILE A 156 -1.98 12.46 15.73
CA ILE A 156 -1.63 13.31 16.88
C ILE A 156 -1.19 14.70 16.40
N PHE A 157 -0.27 14.77 15.44
CA PHE A 157 0.23 16.05 14.94
C PHE A 157 -0.82 16.89 14.23
N LYS A 158 -1.77 16.24 13.54
CA LYS A 158 -2.87 16.94 12.88
C LYS A 158 -3.86 17.53 13.87
N LYS A 159 -4.19 16.80 14.95
CA LYS A 159 -5.23 17.20 15.90
C LYS A 159 -4.74 18.10 17.04
N TYR A 160 -3.52 17.87 17.52
CA TYR A 160 -3.09 18.43 18.82
C TYR A 160 -1.80 19.25 18.76
N VAL A 161 -1.14 19.35 17.60
CA VAL A 161 0.13 20.08 17.48
C VAL A 161 0.02 21.18 16.43
N LEU A 162 0.27 22.41 16.86
CA LEU A 162 0.39 23.56 15.98
C LEU A 162 1.49 23.31 14.95
N VAL A 163 1.30 23.82 13.73
CA VAL A 163 2.24 23.62 12.60
C VAL A 163 3.68 23.99 13.01
N THR A 164 3.85 25.06 13.78
CA THR A 164 5.12 25.55 14.31
C THR A 164 5.81 24.59 15.29
N GLY A 165 5.05 23.77 16.02
CA GLY A 165 5.57 22.81 17.00
C GLY A 165 5.88 21.41 16.43
N ARG A 166 5.47 21.12 15.18
CA ARG A 166 5.62 19.78 14.59
C ARG A 166 7.07 19.29 14.50
N PRO A 167 8.08 20.10 14.12
CA PRO A 167 9.47 19.64 14.04
C PRO A 167 10.02 19.13 15.37
N LEU A 168 9.72 19.83 16.47
CA LEU A 168 10.10 19.44 17.83
C LEU A 168 9.44 18.12 18.24
N CYS A 169 8.13 17.98 18.02
CA CYS A 169 7.42 16.77 18.40
C CYS A 169 7.82 15.55 17.54
N LEU A 170 8.19 15.76 16.26
CA LEU A 170 8.74 14.71 15.39
C LEU A 170 10.04 14.12 15.96
N ASN A 171 10.98 14.97 16.39
CA ASN A 171 12.25 14.54 16.98
C ASN A 171 12.04 13.72 18.27
N SER A 172 11.15 14.18 19.16
CA SER A 172 10.79 13.44 20.38
C SER A 172 10.13 12.09 20.06
N SER A 173 9.26 12.03 19.04
CA SER A 173 8.61 10.78 18.62
C SER A 173 9.61 9.75 18.08
N ARG A 174 10.65 10.21 17.37
CA ARG A 174 11.75 9.34 16.91
C ARG A 174 12.51 8.75 18.09
N SER A 175 12.83 9.56 19.10
CA SER A 175 13.46 9.09 20.34
C SER A 175 12.63 8.01 21.04
N ILE A 176 11.30 8.20 21.16
CA ILE A 176 10.40 7.20 21.78
C ILE A 176 10.39 5.87 21.01
N LYS A 177 10.34 5.92 19.67
CA LYS A 177 10.37 4.71 18.82
C LYS A 177 11.71 3.97 18.90
N GLN A 178 12.80 4.71 19.10
CA GLN A 178 14.16 4.18 19.21
C GLN A 178 14.53 3.75 20.64
N ARG A 179 13.73 4.11 21.65
CA ARG A 179 13.95 3.65 23.02
C ARG A 179 13.93 2.14 23.06
N GLN A 180 15.09 1.55 23.37
CA GLN A 180 15.24 0.12 23.55
C GLN A 180 14.49 -0.33 24.81
N ASN A 181 13.20 -0.62 24.71
CA ASN A 181 12.54 -1.43 25.73
C ASN A 181 12.98 -2.89 25.54
N LEU A 182 14.09 -3.23 26.20
CA LEU A 182 14.77 -4.53 26.18
C LEU A 182 13.89 -5.71 26.65
N ARG A 183 12.72 -5.45 27.25
CA ARG A 183 11.82 -6.51 27.78
C ARG A 183 10.97 -7.21 26.71
N HIS A 184 10.62 -6.54 25.60
CA HIS A 184 9.75 -7.13 24.57
C HIS A 184 10.47 -7.62 23.31
N LYS A 185 11.74 -7.26 23.06
CA LYS A 185 12.46 -7.63 21.84
C LYS A 185 12.55 -9.15 21.58
N ARG A 186 12.46 -10.00 22.62
CA ARG A 186 12.48 -11.47 22.45
C ARG A 186 11.29 -12.00 21.65
N LEU A 187 10.16 -11.29 21.65
CA LEU A 187 8.92 -11.68 21.00
C LEU A 187 8.81 -11.24 19.54
N TRP A 188 9.79 -10.46 19.05
CA TRP A 188 9.76 -9.88 17.70
C TRP A 188 10.65 -10.69 16.76
N PRO A 189 10.26 -10.91 15.51
CA PRO A 189 11.13 -11.55 14.50
C PRO A 189 12.48 -10.81 14.38
N PRO A 190 13.61 -11.51 14.13
CA PRO A 190 14.94 -10.91 14.11
C PRO A 190 15.08 -9.64 13.25
N LEU A 191 14.42 -9.60 12.08
CA LEU A 191 14.44 -8.45 11.17
C LEU A 191 13.69 -7.22 11.70
N LEU A 192 12.69 -7.40 12.55
CA LEU A 192 11.94 -6.30 13.16
C LEU A 192 12.68 -5.68 14.38
N ARG A 193 13.78 -6.30 14.84
CA ARG A 193 14.55 -5.83 16.01
C ARG A 193 15.55 -4.72 15.69
N THR A 194 15.91 -4.56 14.42
CA THR A 194 17.04 -3.71 13.98
C THR A 194 16.65 -2.27 13.64
N GLY A 195 15.36 -1.91 13.72
CA GLY A 195 14.93 -0.52 13.52
C GLY A 195 15.10 0.01 12.08
N HIS A 196 15.50 -0.84 11.13
CA HIS A 196 15.77 -0.49 9.73
C HIS A 196 14.53 -0.52 8.81
N LEU A 197 13.33 -0.66 9.37
CA LEU A 197 12.08 -0.57 8.61
C LEU A 197 11.62 0.89 8.55
N THR A 198 12.31 1.68 7.74
CA THR A 198 11.77 2.95 7.22
C THR A 198 10.65 2.60 6.23
N ILE A 199 9.43 2.98 6.59
CA ILE A 199 8.22 2.76 5.79
C ILE A 199 7.63 4.12 5.50
N LEU A 200 7.61 4.45 4.20
CA LEU A 200 6.79 5.46 3.53
C LEU A 200 6.70 6.78 4.33
N GLU A 201 7.78 7.56 4.29
CA GLU A 201 7.65 9.02 4.41
C GLU A 201 6.88 9.55 3.20
#